data_AF-A0A3C7VYQ7-F1
#
_entry.id   AF-A0A3C7VYQ7-F1
#
_cell.length_a   1.000
_cell.length_b   1.000
_cell.length_c   1.000
_cell.angle_alpha   90.00
_cell.angle_beta   90.00
_cell.angle_gamma   90.00
#
_symmetry.space_group_name_H-M   'P 1'
#
loop_
_entity.id
_entity.type
_entity.pdbx_description
1 polymer ?
#
loop_
_entity_poly.entity_id
_entity_poly.type
_entity_poly.pdbx_seq_one_letter_code
_entity_poly.pdbx_strand_id
1 'polypeptide(L)'
;MAVARERLVEANALIDAETAGLRPRVDAELDAGGSSVLSGSGNAGTSASTGLVLGFVPDIFGAQRRRIERAEAQRDALAFDQDDIQRTTVATVADRYIDWQRSRARLELLDTSLALQQ
;
A
#
# COMPACT_ATOMS: atom_id res chain seq x y z
N MET A 1 5.99 -3.67 -12.29
CA MET A 1 5.14 -2.53 -12.71
C MET A 1 3.76 -2.54 -12.05
N ALA A 2 2.98 -3.62 -12.08
CA ALA A 2 1.66 -3.66 -11.43
C ALA A 2 1.71 -3.34 -9.92
N VAL A 3 2.65 -3.95 -9.19
CA VAL A 3 2.86 -3.70 -7.75
C VAL A 3 3.22 -2.25 -7.44
N ALA A 4 4.06 -1.60 -8.26
CA ALA A 4 4.45 -0.20 -8.05
C ALA A 4 3.25 0.74 -8.23
N ARG A 5 2.39 0.46 -9.21
CA ARG A 5 1.16 1.22 -9.43
C ARG A 5 0.17 1.03 -8.28
N GLU A 6 0.02 -0.20 -7.79
CA GLU A 6 -0.88 -0.50 -6.66
C GLU A 6 -0.44 0.26 -5.40
N ARG A 7 0.87 0.33 -5.13
CA ARG A 7 1.41 1.12 -4.02
C ARG A 7 1.11 2.62 -4.13
N LEU A 8 1.02 3.17 -5.35
CA LEU A 8 0.60 4.56 -5.52
C LEU A 8 -0.89 4.74 -5.23
N VAL A 9 -1.74 3.79 -5.61
CA VAL A 9 -3.17 3.81 -5.28
C VAL A 9 -3.36 3.73 -3.77
N GLU A 10 -2.66 2.81 -3.11
CA GLU A 10 -2.62 2.68 -1.65
C GLU A 10 -2.16 3.99 -0.99
N ALA A 11 -1.07 4.59 -1.49
CA ALA A 11 -0.56 5.85 -0.95
C ALA A 11 -1.58 7.01 -1.07
N ASN A 12 -2.30 7.11 -2.18
CA ASN A 12 -3.37 8.11 -2.33
C ASN A 12 -4.51 7.84 -1.33
N ALA A 13 -4.92 6.57 -1.17
CA ALA A 13 -5.96 6.21 -0.19
C ALA A 13 -5.55 6.54 1.25
N LEU A 14 -4.25 6.41 1.58
CA LEU A 14 -3.72 6.83 2.88
C LEU A 14 -3.77 8.34 3.06
N ILE A 15 -3.45 9.14 2.03
CA ILE A 15 -3.60 10.60 2.07
C ILE A 15 -5.07 10.99 2.30
N ASP A 16 -6.00 10.33 1.62
CA ASP A 16 -7.44 10.57 1.80
C ASP A 16 -7.88 10.24 3.24
N ALA A 17 -7.40 9.11 3.78
CA ALA A 17 -7.67 8.72 5.16
C ALA A 17 -7.10 9.71 6.19
N GLU A 18 -5.88 10.22 5.98
CA GLU A 18 -5.29 11.26 6.84
C GLU A 18 -6.02 12.59 6.70
N THR A 19 -6.48 12.93 5.49
CA THR A 19 -7.27 14.15 5.25
C THR A 19 -8.62 14.09 5.95
N ALA A 20 -9.23 12.90 6.06
CA ALA A 20 -10.44 12.69 6.83
C ALA A 20 -10.27 13.03 8.32
N GLY A 21 -9.06 12.95 8.86
CA GLY A 21 -8.74 13.36 10.24
C GLY A 21 -8.96 14.85 10.55
N LEU A 22 -9.05 15.71 9.52
CA LEU A 22 -9.40 17.13 9.67
C LEU A 22 -10.91 17.39 9.73
N ARG A 23 -11.73 16.35 9.53
CA ARG A 23 -13.19 16.46 9.45
C ARG A 23 -13.80 16.01 10.79
N PRO A 24 -14.99 16.52 11.15
CA PRO A 24 -15.77 15.92 12.21
C PRO A 24 -16.08 14.46 11.90
N ARG A 25 -16.03 13.63 12.93
CA ARG A 25 -16.38 12.22 12.90
C ARG A 25 -17.76 12.02 13.51
N VAL A 26 -18.54 11.15 12.88
CA VAL A 26 -19.84 10.70 13.37
C VAL A 26 -19.81 9.17 13.37
N ASP A 27 -19.94 8.58 14.55
CA ASP A 27 -20.04 7.13 14.71
C ASP A 27 -21.39 6.77 15.33
N ALA A 28 -21.88 5.58 15.02
CA ALA A 28 -23.07 4.99 15.63
C ALA A 28 -22.69 3.71 16.35
N GLU A 29 -23.22 3.54 17.55
CA GLU A 29 -22.92 2.42 18.43
C GLU A 29 -24.21 1.68 18.80
N LEU A 30 -24.10 0.36 18.88
CA LEU A 30 -25.17 -0.57 19.22
C LEU A 30 -24.60 -1.60 20.18
N ASP A 31 -25.12 -1.62 21.40
CA ASP A 31 -24.71 -2.57 22.43
C ASP A 31 -25.91 -3.39 22.89
N ALA A 32 -25.69 -4.68 23.08
CA ALA A 32 -26.65 -5.57 23.72
C ALA A 32 -25.90 -6.51 24.67
N GLY A 33 -26.36 -6.56 25.92
CA GLY A 33 -25.73 -7.34 26.97
C GLY A 33 -26.76 -8.11 27.78
N GLY A 34 -26.45 -9.36 28.11
CA GLY A 34 -27.23 -10.19 29.03
C GLY A 34 -26.38 -10.57 30.23
N SER A 35 -26.95 -10.46 31.43
CA SER A 35 -26.31 -10.90 32.68
C SER A 35 -27.20 -11.93 33.38
N SER A 36 -26.60 -13.01 33.88
CA SER A 36 -27.29 -14.02 34.68
C SER A 36 -26.44 -14.39 35.90
N VAL A 37 -27.12 -14.76 36.99
CA VAL A 37 -26.47 -15.20 38.23
C VAL A 37 -26.27 -16.71 38.16
N LEU A 38 -25.03 -17.17 38.35
CA LEU A 38 -24.65 -18.58 38.16
C LEU A 38 -25.03 -19.50 39.35
N SER A 39 -25.37 -18.93 40.52
CA SER A 39 -25.73 -19.68 41.73
C SER A 39 -26.83 -18.98 42.54
N GLY A 40 -27.90 -19.71 42.86
CA GLY A 40 -29.08 -19.21 43.58
C GLY A 40 -30.25 -18.85 42.65
N SER A 41 -31.43 -18.55 43.22
CA SER A 41 -32.59 -18.01 42.48
C SER A 41 -32.36 -16.52 42.17
N GLY A 42 -31.43 -16.23 41.25
CA GLY A 42 -31.12 -14.87 40.81
C GLY A 42 -31.81 -14.52 39.49
N ASN A 43 -32.23 -13.26 39.36
CA ASN A 43 -32.88 -12.77 38.14
C ASN A 43 -31.85 -12.60 37.01
N ALA A 44 -32.20 -13.06 35.81
CA ALA A 44 -31.48 -12.71 34.59
C ALA A 44 -31.95 -11.32 34.11
N GLY A 45 -31.00 -10.52 33.64
CA GLY A 45 -31.25 -9.19 33.09
C GLY A 45 -30.73 -9.09 31.66
N THR A 46 -31.49 -8.43 30.80
CA THR A 46 -31.06 -8.04 29.45
C THR A 46 -31.03 -6.53 29.35
N SER A 47 -30.08 -6.02 28.57
CA SER A 47 -29.89 -4.61 28.31
C SER A 47 -29.55 -4.42 26.84
N ALA A 48 -30.05 -3.34 26.26
CA ALA A 48 -29.67 -2.90 24.93
C ALA A 48 -29.58 -1.37 24.93
N SER A 49 -28.55 -0.83 24.29
CA SER A 49 -28.36 0.60 24.10
C SER A 49 -27.96 0.89 22.66
N THR A 50 -28.33 2.07 22.20
CA THR A 50 -27.87 2.64 20.94
C THR A 50 -27.39 4.06 21.20
N GLY A 51 -26.31 4.45 20.53
CA GLY A 51 -25.70 5.76 20.70
C GLY A 51 -25.24 6.33 19.37
N LEU A 52 -25.14 7.66 19.32
CA LEU A 52 -24.45 8.38 18.27
C LEU A 52 -23.34 9.18 18.94
N VAL A 53 -22.11 9.06 18.44
CA VAL A 53 -20.94 9.78 18.94
C VAL A 53 -20.47 10.76 17.88
N LEU A 54 -20.38 12.04 18.27
CA LEU A 54 -19.83 13.11 17.45
C LEU A 54 -18.47 13.52 18.04
N GLY A 55 -17.44 13.51 17.21
CA GLY A 55 -16.08 13.90 17.63
C GLY A 55 -15.46 14.88 16.65
N PHE A 56 -14.87 15.96 17.15
CA PHE A 56 -14.10 16.88 16.31
C PHE A 56 -12.91 17.44 17.10
N VAL A 57 -11.73 17.32 16.51
CA VAL A 57 -10.49 17.89 17.05
C VAL A 57 -10.01 18.98 16.10
N PRO A 58 -10.13 20.27 16.45
CA PRO A 58 -9.62 21.33 15.61
C PRO A 58 -8.08 21.28 15.56
N ASP A 59 -7.53 21.31 14.35
CA ASP A 59 -6.08 21.27 14.14
C ASP A 59 -5.42 22.65 14.32
N ILE A 60 -5.34 23.11 15.57
CA ILE A 60 -4.85 24.46 15.90
C ILE A 60 -3.35 24.58 15.62
N PHE A 61 -2.56 23.57 15.98
CA PHE A 61 -1.11 23.56 15.85
C PHE A 61 -0.62 22.88 14.57
N GLY A 62 -1.53 22.43 13.70
CA GLY A 62 -1.18 21.83 12.41
C GLY A 62 -0.66 20.39 12.51
N ALA A 63 -0.86 19.69 13.63
CA ALA A 63 -0.35 18.33 13.80
C ALA A 63 -0.91 17.37 12.75
N GLN A 64 -2.20 17.51 12.41
CA GLN A 64 -2.83 16.69 11.38
C GLN A 64 -2.37 17.11 9.97
N ARG A 65 -2.27 18.42 9.70
CA ARG A 65 -1.69 18.92 8.43
C ARG A 65 -0.27 18.40 8.18
N ARG A 66 0.58 18.37 9.21
CA ARG A 66 1.94 17.81 9.11
C ARG A 66 1.96 16.30 8.79
N ARG A 67 0.92 15.55 9.22
CA ARG A 67 0.78 14.13 8.85
C ARG A 67 0.41 13.97 7.38
N ILE A 68 -0.51 14.80 6.89
CA ILE A 68 -0.90 14.82 5.48
C ILE A 68 0.30 15.18 4.60
N GLU A 69 1.03 16.26 4.92
CA GLU A 69 2.25 16.67 4.19
C GLU A 69 3.29 15.53 4.12
N ARG A 70 3.44 14.76 5.21
CA ARG A 70 4.34 13.60 5.24
C ARG A 70 3.84 12.48 4.33
N ALA A 71 2.54 12.19 4.34
CA ALA A 71 1.94 11.18 3.47
C ALA A 71 2.06 11.57 1.99
N GLU A 72 1.88 12.84 1.65
CA GLU A 72 2.10 13.39 0.31
C GLU A 72 3.56 13.22 -0.12
N ALA A 73 4.52 13.59 0.73
CA ALA A 73 5.94 13.39 0.44
C ALA A 73 6.31 11.91 0.22
N GLN A 74 5.69 11.00 0.98
CA GLN A 74 5.88 9.55 0.79
C GLN A 74 5.28 9.06 -0.54
N ARG A 75 4.10 9.57 -0.91
CA ARG A 75 3.47 9.28 -2.19
C ARG A 75 4.33 9.76 -3.37
N ASP A 76 4.95 10.92 -3.25
CA ASP A 76 5.85 11.45 -4.27
C ASP A 76 7.14 10.63 -4.38
N ALA A 77 7.71 10.19 -3.26
CA ALA A 77 8.84 9.25 -3.28
C ALA A 77 8.49 7.95 -4.04
N LEU A 78 7.31 7.38 -3.79
CA LEU A 78 6.84 6.20 -4.51
C LEU A 78 6.63 6.45 -6.01
N ALA A 79 6.27 7.68 -6.40
CA ALA A 79 6.14 8.04 -7.82
C ALA A 79 7.51 8.05 -8.50
N PHE A 80 8.54 8.59 -7.84
CA PHE A 80 9.91 8.53 -8.34
C PHE A 80 10.45 7.10 -8.39
N ASP A 81 10.15 6.26 -7.40
CA ASP A 81 10.53 4.84 -7.41
C ASP A 81 9.91 4.10 -8.60
N GLN A 82 8.65 4.41 -8.97
CA GLN A 82 8.02 3.81 -10.14
C GLN A 82 8.78 4.14 -11.43
N ASP A 83 9.14 5.42 -11.60
CA ASP A 83 9.89 5.88 -12.77
C ASP A 83 11.29 5.25 -12.82
N ASP A 84 11.95 5.08 -11.69
CA ASP A 84 13.26 4.42 -11.62
C ASP A 84 13.17 2.93 -11.95
N ILE A 85 12.16 2.22 -11.43
CA ILE A 85 11.90 0.82 -11.79
C ILE A 85 11.67 0.70 -13.30
N GLN A 86 10.93 1.64 -13.92
CA GLN A 86 10.73 1.63 -15.36
C GLN A 86 12.06 1.75 -16.11
N ARG A 87 12.89 2.73 -15.74
CA ARG A 87 14.19 2.98 -16.37
C ARG A 87 15.13 1.79 -16.22
N THR A 88 15.26 1.26 -15.01
CA THR A 88 16.11 0.12 -14.68
C THR A 88 15.64 -1.15 -15.38
N THR A 89 14.32 -1.35 -15.51
CA THR A 89 13.76 -2.49 -16.25
C THR A 89 14.15 -2.41 -17.73
N VAL A 90 13.99 -1.24 -18.36
CA VAL A 90 14.38 -1.05 -19.78
C VAL A 90 15.88 -1.28 -19.97
N ALA A 91 16.72 -0.70 -19.11
CA ALA A 91 18.17 -0.89 -19.16
C ALA A 91 18.55 -2.38 -19.03
N THR A 92 17.92 -3.09 -18.09
CA THR A 92 18.15 -4.53 -17.89
C THR A 92 17.75 -5.34 -19.11
N VAL A 93 16.60 -5.06 -19.73
CA VAL A 93 16.17 -5.76 -20.94
C VAL A 93 17.13 -5.53 -22.10
N ALA A 94 17.61 -4.29 -22.29
CA ALA A 94 18.58 -3.96 -23.33
C ALA A 94 19.91 -4.71 -23.13
N ASP A 95 20.43 -4.73 -21.90
CA ASP A 95 21.67 -5.44 -21.55
C ASP A 95 21.56 -6.94 -21.81
N ARG A 96 20.45 -7.55 -21.35
CA ARG A 96 20.16 -8.98 -21.60
C ARG A 96 20.05 -9.32 -23.08
N TYR A 97 19.49 -8.43 -23.89
CA TYR A 97 19.42 -8.63 -25.33
C TYR A 97 20.81 -8.60 -26.00
N ILE A 98 21.67 -7.65 -25.60
CA ILE A 98 23.04 -7.56 -26.11
C ILE A 98 23.85 -8.81 -25.72
N ASP A 99 23.72 -9.27 -24.49
CA ASP A 99 24.39 -10.49 -24.01
C ASP A 99 23.93 -11.74 -24.77
N TRP A 100 22.64 -11.84 -25.07
CA TRP A 100 22.10 -12.91 -25.90
C TRP A 100 22.70 -12.89 -27.32
N GLN A 101 22.75 -11.72 -27.95
CA GLN A 101 23.36 -11.58 -29.28
C GLN A 101 24.85 -11.92 -29.30
N ARG A 102 25.60 -11.49 -28.28
CA ARG A 102 27.04 -11.83 -28.14
C ARG A 102 27.23 -13.33 -27.96
N SER A 103 26.39 -13.98 -27.16
CA SER A 103 26.44 -15.43 -26.94
C SER A 103 26.14 -16.19 -28.24
N ARG A 104 25.14 -15.75 -28.99
CA ARG A 104 24.82 -16.30 -30.31
C ARG A 104 25.99 -16.16 -31.30
N ALA A 105 26.59 -14.98 -31.41
CA ALA A 105 27.72 -14.75 -32.31
C ALA A 105 28.94 -15.62 -31.95
N ARG A 106 29.19 -15.85 -30.65
CA ARG A 106 30.25 -16.78 -30.21
C ARG A 106 29.97 -18.22 -30.62
N LEU A 107 28.71 -18.68 -30.51
CA LEU A 107 28.33 -20.02 -30.95
C LEU A 107 28.52 -20.19 -32.46
N GLU A 108 28.14 -19.19 -33.25
CA GLU A 108 28.31 -19.20 -34.72
C GLU A 108 29.79 -19.26 -35.14
N LEU A 109 30.66 -18.53 -34.44
CA LEU A 109 32.11 -18.59 -34.66
C LEU A 109 32.68 -19.97 -34.31
N LEU A 110 32.23 -20.59 -33.21
CA LEU A 110 32.64 -21.94 -32.82
C LEU A 110 32.18 -22.98 -33.85
N ASP A 111 30.94 -22.90 -34.31
CA ASP A 111 30.40 -23.82 -35.32
C ASP A 111 31.16 -23.70 -36.65
N THR A 112 31.43 -22.47 -37.09
CA THR A 112 32.26 -22.21 -38.27
C THR A 112 33.67 -22.79 -38.12
N SER A 113 34.27 -22.66 -36.93
CA SER A 113 35.60 -23.23 -36.68
C SER A 113 35.62 -24.76 -36.70
N LEU A 114 34.56 -25.41 -36.20
CA LEU A 114 34.41 -26.87 -36.24
C LEU A 114 34.20 -27.38 -37.66
N ALA A 115 33.42 -26.66 -38.48
CA ALA A 115 33.18 -27.02 -39.88
C ALA A 115 34.45 -26.92 -40.75
N LEU A 116 35.37 -26.00 -40.44
CA LEU A 116 36.66 -25.85 -41.14
C LEU A 116 37.72 -26.90 -40.72
N GLN A 117 37.48 -27.64 -39.64
CA GLN A 117 38.40 -28.66 -39.10
C GLN A 117 38.07 -30.09 -39.57
N GLN A 118 37.01 -30.28 -40.36
CA GLN A 118 36.67 -31.54 -41.04
C GLN A 118 37.12 -31.49 -42.50
#